data_AF-A0A2D6GWF2-F1
#
_entry.id   AF-A0A2D6GWF2-F1
#
_cell.length_a   1.000
_cell.length_b   1.000
_cell.length_c   1.000
_cell.angle_alpha   90.00
_cell.angle_beta   90.00
_cell.angle_gamma   90.00
#
_symmetry.space_group_name_H-M   'P 1'
#
loop_
_entity.id
_entity.type
_entity.pdbx_description
1 polymer ?
#
loop_
_entity_poly.entity_id
_entity_poly.type
_entity_poly.pdbx_seq_one_letter_code
_entity_poly.pdbx_strand_id
1 'polypeptide(L)' 'MTDPYKYRSISLRNKTYSKLEDLTNIVVPGSTLSNAKTVEILIDEKHRNSQGPDKGIIYADKIQEA' A
#
# COMPACT_ATOMS: atom_id res chain seq x y z
N MET A 1 8.75 -27.95 -2.53
CA MET A 1 9.41 -26.64 -2.71
C MET A 1 8.46 -25.54 -2.28
N THR A 2 8.83 -24.76 -1.27
CA THR A 2 8.08 -23.59 -0.84
C THR A 2 8.63 -22.41 -1.63
N ASP A 3 7.86 -21.93 -2.60
CA ASP A 3 8.19 -20.70 -3.33
C ASP A 3 8.48 -19.55 -2.34
N PRO A 4 9.67 -18.95 -2.34
CA PRO A 4 10.03 -17.86 -1.43
C PRO A 4 9.30 -16.55 -1.73
N TYR A 5 8.64 -16.43 -2.89
CA TYR A 5 7.77 -15.31 -3.24
C TYR A 5 6.35 -15.47 -2.68
N LYS A 6 6.14 -16.41 -1.74
CA LYS A 6 4.83 -16.66 -1.13
C LYS A 6 4.30 -15.44 -0.41
N TYR A 7 3.17 -14.98 -0.94
CA TYR A 7 2.25 -14.00 -0.38
C TYR A 7 2.14 -14.11 1.15
N ARG A 8 2.12 -12.96 1.82
CA ARG A 8 1.85 -12.85 3.25
C ARG A 8 0.50 -12.17 3.46
N SER A 9 -0.25 -12.61 4.47
CA SER A 9 -1.48 -11.93 4.88
C SER A 9 -1.18 -10.79 5.85
N ILE A 10 -1.95 -9.72 5.75
CA ILE A 10 -1.94 -8.60 6.69
C ILE A 10 -3.37 -8.30 7.12
N SER A 11 -3.55 -7.95 8.39
CA SER A 11 -4.84 -7.49 8.91
C SER A 11 -4.89 -5.96 8.83
N LEU A 12 -5.97 -5.43 8.25
CA LEU A 12 -6.23 -4.00 8.15
C LEU A 12 -7.45 -3.63 8.99
N ARG A 13 -7.43 -2.44 9.60
CA ARG A 13 -8.64 -1.87 10.20
C ARG A 13 -9.69 -1.67 9.09
N ASN A 14 -10.97 -1.88 9.40
CA ASN A 14 -12.06 -1.71 8.41
C ASN A 14 -11.98 -0.35 7.69
N LYS A 15 -11.72 0.74 8.44
CA LYS A 15 -11.54 2.09 7.87
C LYS A 15 -10.44 2.18 6.82
N THR A 16 -9.38 1.39 6.96
CA THR A 16 -8.25 1.35 6.02
C THR A 16 -8.56 0.43 4.84
N TYR A 17 -9.27 -0.69 5.09
CA TYR A 17 -9.68 -1.61 4.05
C TYR A 17 -10.64 -0.94 3.05
N SER A 18 -11.65 -0.20 3.52
CA SER A 18 -12.57 0.52 2.64
C SER A 18 -11.85 1.55 1.76
N LYS A 19 -10.86 2.27 2.32
CA LYS A 19 -10.02 3.17 1.53
C LYS A 19 -9.22 2.44 0.45
N LEU A 20 -8.77 1.21 0.71
CA LEU A 20 -8.10 0.40 -0.29
C LEU A 20 -9.06 0.00 -1.41
N GLU A 21 -10.30 -0.38 -1.09
CA GLU A 21 -11.33 -0.68 -2.09
C GLU A 21 -11.62 0.52 -2.99
N ASP A 22 -11.75 1.72 -2.43
CA ASP A 22 -11.94 2.95 -3.22
C ASP A 22 -10.78 3.17 -4.19
N LEU A 23 -9.54 2.92 -3.73
CA LEU A 23 -8.33 3.08 -4.54
C LEU A 23 -8.25 2.09 -5.71
N THR A 24 -8.87 0.90 -5.61
CA THR A 24 -8.82 -0.09 -6.69
C THR A 24 -9.39 0.39 -8.01
N ASN A 25 -10.34 1.34 -7.97
CA ASN A 25 -10.99 1.92 -9.13
C ASN A 25 -10.32 3.22 -9.61
N ILE A 26 -9.48 3.82 -8.77
CA ILE A 26 -8.86 5.13 -9.01
C ILE A 26 -7.45 4.97 -9.58
N VAL A 27 -6.71 3.93 -9.15
CA VAL A 27 -5.29 3.75 -9.50
C VAL A 27 -5.08 3.53 -11.00
N VAL A 28 -6.00 2.88 -11.71
CA VAL A 28 -5.96 2.75 -13.17
C VAL A 28 -7.27 3.22 -13.79
N PRO A 29 -7.26 4.31 -14.58
CA PRO A 29 -8.46 4.77 -15.27
C PRO A 29 -9.09 3.66 -16.12
N GLY A 30 -10.37 3.38 -15.89
CA GLY A 30 -11.14 2.42 -16.69
C GLY A 30 -10.91 0.94 -16.36
N SER A 31 -10.18 0.60 -15.29
CA SER A 31 -10.08 -0.78 -14.83
C SER A 31 -10.01 -0.90 -13.31
N THR A 32 -10.77 -1.84 -12.75
CA THR A 32 -10.72 -2.20 -11.34
C THR A 32 -9.60 -3.22 -11.13
N LEU A 33 -8.62 -2.87 -10.30
CA LEU A 33 -7.54 -3.78 -9.92
C LEU A 33 -7.91 -4.62 -8.69
N SER A 34 -7.21 -5.74 -8.50
CA SER A 34 -7.31 -6.45 -7.21
C SER A 34 -6.70 -5.62 -6.10
N ASN A 35 -7.20 -5.78 -4.87
CA ASN A 35 -6.63 -5.15 -3.68
C ASN A 35 -5.12 -5.41 -3.56
N ALA A 36 -4.67 -6.63 -3.83
CA ALA A 36 -3.26 -7.00 -3.79
C ALA A 36 -2.41 -6.21 -4.81
N LYS A 37 -2.88 -6.11 -6.06
CA LYS A 37 -2.14 -5.39 -7.11
C LYS A 37 -2.13 -3.89 -6.86
N THR A 38 -3.23 -3.36 -6.33
CA THR A 38 -3.34 -1.96 -5.93
C THR A 38 -2.33 -1.62 -4.83
N VAL A 39 -2.21 -2.47 -3.81
CA VAL A 39 -1.21 -2.30 -2.74
C VAL A 39 0.22 -2.34 -3.29
N GLU A 40 0.53 -3.29 -4.18
CA GLU A 40 1.85 -3.41 -4.81
C GLU A 40 2.25 -2.11 -5.53
N ILE A 41 1.37 -1.57 -6.38
CA ILE A 41 1.63 -0.33 -7.13
C ILE A 41 1.85 0.86 -6.18
N LEU A 42 1.00 1.00 -5.16
CA LEU A 42 1.10 2.12 -4.20
C LEU A 42 2.39 2.05 -3.37
N ILE A 43 2.80 0.84 -2.96
CA ILE A 43 4.05 0.64 -2.23
C ILE A 43 5.24 0.97 -3.14
N ASP A 44 5.27 0.47 -4.38
CA ASP A 44 6.38 0.72 -5.31
C ASP A 44 6.52 2.20 -5.66
N GLU A 45 5.40 2.91 -5.84
CA GLU A 45 5.39 4.35 -6.06
C GLU A 45 6.01 5.10 -4.87
N LYS A 46 5.55 4.81 -3.64
CA LYS A 46 6.12 5.43 -2.44
C LYS A 46 7.58 5.04 -2.22
N HIS A 47 7.95 3.79 -2.50
CA HIS A 47 9.31 3.30 -2.34
C HIS A 47 10.28 4.00 -3.30
N ARG A 48 9.92 4.14 -4.58
CA ARG A 48 10.73 4.90 -5.56
C ARG A 48 10.91 6.36 -5.15
N ASN A 49 9.84 6.98 -4.66
CA ASN A 49 9.85 8.36 -4.21
C ASN A 49 10.59 8.58 -2.88
N SER A 50 11.02 7.51 -2.19
CA SER A 50 11.67 7.57 -0.88
C SER A 50 13.19 7.52 -0.89
N GLN A 51 13.82 7.35 -2.05
CA GLN A 51 15.28 7.22 -2.19
C GLN A 51 16.04 8.56 -2.09
N GLY A 52 15.46 9.57 -1.41
CA GLY A 52 16.11 10.85 -1.12
C GLY A 52 17.07 10.74 0.08
N PRO A 53 18.07 11.63 0.19
CA PRO A 53 19.16 11.50 1.17
C PRO A 53 18.74 11.64 2.64
N ASP A 54 17.52 12.08 2.93
CA ASP A 54 17.05 12.33 4.29
C ASP A 54 15.57 11.95 4.46
N LYS A 55 15.28 11.28 5.58
CA LYS A 55 13.98 11.11 6.27
C LYS A 55 13.17 9.86 5.92
N GLY A 56 12.80 9.13 6.97
CA GLY A 56 11.73 8.14 6.91
C GLY A 56 10.48 8.74 6.27
N ILE A 57 9.78 7.94 5.46
CA ILE A 57 8.65 8.36 4.60
C ILE A 57 7.45 8.87 5.41
N ILE A 58 7.41 8.59 6.72
CA ILE A 58 6.32 8.94 7.63
C ILE A 58 6.89 9.76 8.78
N TYR A 59 6.46 11.02 8.89
CA TYR A 59 6.70 11.87 10.05
C TYR A 59 6.03 11.24 11.28
N ALA A 60 6.76 11.10 12.39
CA ALA A 60 6.31 10.44 13.62
C ALA A 60 4.96 11.00 14.13
N ASP A 61 4.68 12.28 13.87
CA ASP A 61 3.45 12.97 14.25
C ASP A 61 2.18 12.42 13.58
N LYS A 62 2.30 11.63 12.50
CA LYS A 62 1.16 10.95 11.84
C LYS A 62 0.82 9.57 12.41
N ILE A 63 1.58 9.09 13.40
CA ILE A 63 1.35 7.79 14.05
C ILE A 63 0.39 7.92 15.25
N GLN A 64 -0.03 9.15 15.61
CA GLN A 64 -1.06 9.37 16.63
C GLN A 64 -2.46 9.06 16.09
N GLU A 65 -2.80 7.77 16.05
CA GLU A 65 -4.15 7.21 16.24
C GLU A 65 -4.06 5.67 16.14
N ALA A 66 -3.63 5.06 17.25
CA ALA A 66 -3.85 3.64 17.51
C ALA A 66 -5.11 3.50 18.36
#